data_AF-A0A8J6BCD3-F1
#
_entry.id   AF-A0A8J6BCD3-F1
#
_cell.length_a   1.000
_cell.length_b   1.000
_cell.length_c   1.000
_cell.angle_alpha   90.00
_cell.angle_beta   90.00
_cell.angle_gamma   90.00
#
_symmetry.space_group_name_H-M   'P 1'
#
loop_
_entity.id
_entity.type
_entity.pdbx_description
1 polymer ?
#
loop_
_entity_poly.entity_id
_entity_poly.type
_entity_poly.pdbx_seq_one_letter_code
_entity_poly.pdbx_strand_id
1 'polypeptide(L)'
;ILIRLSRLCSQSKKGRNQQQRLLKNMGAHSVVLDLLQIPYEKTDDKMNEIMTLAHNFLQNFCRGNPQNQILLHKNLNLFLTPG
;
A
#
# COMPACT_ATOMS: atom_id res chain seq x y z
N ILE A 1 0.62 12.88 -2.61
CA ILE A 1 1.06 12.29 -1.30
C ILE A 1 1.54 10.84 -1.48
N LEU A 2 0.76 9.96 -2.13
CA LEU A 2 1.14 8.57 -2.45
C LEU A 2 2.53 8.40 -3.10
N ILE A 3 2.88 9.22 -4.10
CA ILE A 3 4.21 9.17 -4.75
C ILE A 3 5.36 9.39 -3.75
N ARG A 4 5.18 10.28 -2.77
CA ARG A 4 6.18 10.55 -1.73
C ARG A 4 6.28 9.39 -0.73
N LEU A 5 5.16 8.76 -0.39
CA LEU A 5 5.12 7.59 0.51
C LEU A 5 5.77 6.35 -0.12
N SER A 6 5.49 6.06 -1.39
CA SER A 6 6.09 4.92 -2.10
C SER A 6 7.61 5.06 -2.28
N ARG A 7 8.11 6.29 -2.45
CA ARG A 7 9.57 6.55 -2.53
C ARG A 7 10.31 6.36 -1.21
N LEU A 8 9.66 6.59 -0.06
CA LEU A 8 10.28 6.39 1.25
C LEU A 8 10.63 4.92 1.49
N CYS A 9 9.77 3.98 1.08
CA CYS A 9 10.05 2.55 1.26
C CYS A 9 11.01 1.95 0.22
N SER A 10 11.20 2.59 -0.95
CA SER A 10 12.04 2.06 -2.03
C SER A 10 13.53 2.44 -1.93
N GLN A 11 13.86 3.62 -1.37
CA GLN A 11 15.20 4.21 -1.54
C GLN A 11 16.28 3.75 -0.55
N SER A 12 15.97 3.04 0.54
CA SER A 12 17.00 2.65 1.50
C SER A 12 16.85 1.23 2.03
N LYS A 13 17.83 0.36 1.73
CA LYS A 13 17.95 -0.96 2.40
C LYS A 13 18.19 -0.78 3.91
N LYS A 14 18.89 0.29 4.32
CA LYS A 14 19.06 0.71 5.72
C LYS A 14 17.89 1.61 6.13
N GLY A 15 17.09 1.19 7.10
CA GLY A 15 15.98 2.00 7.65
C GLY A 15 14.58 1.64 7.15
N ARG A 16 14.44 0.74 6.17
CA ARG A 16 13.14 0.29 5.65
C ARG A 16 12.20 -0.23 6.74
N ASN A 17 12.70 -1.09 7.64
CA ASN A 17 11.90 -1.64 8.73
C ASN A 17 11.42 -0.56 9.71
N GLN A 18 12.23 0.48 9.94
CA GLN A 18 11.85 1.60 10.80
C GLN A 18 10.77 2.46 10.14
N GLN A 19 10.92 2.78 8.85
CA GLN A 19 9.92 3.52 8.08
C GLN A 19 8.61 2.74 7.97
N GLN A 20 8.66 1.42 7.68
CA GLN A 20 7.50 0.55 7.67
C GLN A 20 6.78 0.53 9.03
N ARG A 21 7.54 0.55 10.14
CA ARG A 21 6.97 0.62 11.49
C ARG A 21 6.28 1.96 11.75
N LEU A 22 6.88 3.07 11.33
CA LEU A 22 6.26 4.40 11.41
C LEU A 22 4.95 4.46 10.59
N LEU A 23 4.99 3.97 9.34
CA LEU A 23 3.81 3.91 8.47
C LEU A 23 2.71 3.02 9.06
N LYS A 24 3.08 1.91 9.70
CA LYS A 24 2.14 1.05 10.43
C LYS A 24 1.48 1.82 11.57
N ASN A 25 2.28 2.49 12.40
CA ASN A 25 1.81 3.25 13.56
C ASN A 25 0.94 4.46 13.16
N MET A 26 1.19 5.06 12.00
CA MET A 26 0.37 6.14 11.46
C MET A 26 -0.92 5.65 10.76
N GLY A 27 -1.16 4.33 10.68
CA GLY A 27 -2.36 3.80 10.03
C GLY A 27 -2.38 4.00 8.50
N ALA A 28 -1.23 4.27 7.88
CA ALA A 28 -1.18 4.57 6.44
C ALA A 28 -1.70 3.42 5.57
N HIS A 29 -1.49 2.18 6.00
CA HIS A 29 -1.99 0.99 5.31
C HIS A 29 -3.53 0.92 5.30
N SER A 30 -4.21 1.32 6.39
CA SER A 30 -5.67 1.33 6.47
C SER A 30 -6.27 2.31 5.48
N VAL A 31 -5.74 3.54 5.43
CA VAL A 31 -6.20 4.57 4.47
C VAL A 31 -6.01 4.11 3.02
N VAL A 32 -4.92 3.39 2.73
CA VAL A 32 -4.68 2.85 1.39
C VAL A 32 -5.65 1.71 1.05
N LEU A 33 -6.03 0.87 2.03
CA LEU A 33 -7.05 -0.16 1.85
C LEU A 33 -8.44 0.45 1.64
N ASP A 34 -8.78 1.53 2.34
CA ASP A 34 -10.04 2.25 2.15
C ASP A 34 -10.09 2.88 0.75
N LEU A 35 -8.98 3.46 0.28
CA LEU A 35 -8.84 4.00 -1.08
C LEU A 35 -9.10 2.94 -2.16
N LEU A 36 -8.58 1.72 -1.99
CA LEU A 36 -8.78 0.62 -2.96
C LEU A 36 -10.24 0.16 -3.07
N GLN A 37 -11.06 0.44 -2.06
CA GLN A 37 -12.48 0.05 -2.04
C GLN A 37 -13.39 1.11 -2.67
N ILE A 38 -12.88 2.30 -3.01
CA ILE A 38 -13.67 3.35 -3.64
C ILE A 38 -13.96 2.95 -5.09
N PRO A 39 -15.24 2.81 -5.48
CA PRO A 39 -15.59 2.54 -6.87
C PRO A 39 -15.08 3.66 -7.78
N TYR A 40 -14.48 3.27 -8.91
CA TYR A 40 -13.96 4.22 -9.89
C TYR A 40 -14.15 3.68 -11.30
N GLU A 41 -14.15 4.58 -12.28
CA GLU A 41 -14.22 4.19 -13.69
C GLU A 41 -12.87 3.68 -14.16
N LYS A 42 -12.81 2.43 -14.65
CA LYS A 42 -11.57 1.85 -15.19
C LYS A 42 -11.04 2.55 -16.44
N THR A 43 -11.86 3.40 -17.06
CA THR A 43 -11.48 4.25 -18.19
C THR A 43 -10.78 5.53 -17.75
N ASP A 44 -10.77 5.87 -16.45
CA ASP A 44 -10.04 7.01 -15.93
C ASP A 44 -8.56 6.63 -15.69
N ASP A 45 -7.70 7.06 -16.61
CA ASP A 45 -6.26 6.84 -16.56
C ASP A 45 -5.61 7.36 -15.27
N LYS A 46 -6.11 8.47 -14.71
CA LYS A 46 -5.56 9.04 -13.47
C LYS A 46 -5.92 8.15 -12.28
N MET A 47 -7.14 7.63 -12.24
CA MET A 47 -7.55 6.70 -11.19
C MET A 47 -6.78 5.39 -11.29
N ASN A 48 -6.53 4.87 -12.49
CA ASN A 48 -5.67 3.70 -12.69
C ASN A 48 -4.24 3.93 -12.19
N GLU A 49 -3.66 5.12 -12.42
CA GLU A 49 -2.35 5.47 -11.88
C GLU A 49 -2.36 5.50 -10.34
N ILE A 50 -3.39 6.10 -9.74
CA ILE A 50 -3.57 6.15 -8.28
C ILE A 50 -3.67 4.74 -7.68
N MET A 51 -4.48 3.86 -8.29
CA MET A 51 -4.61 2.48 -7.85
C MET A 51 -3.29 1.73 -7.98
N THR A 52 -2.55 1.92 -9.07
CA THR A 52 -1.22 1.30 -9.25
C THR A 52 -0.24 1.76 -8.15
N LEU A 53 -0.26 3.05 -7.81
CA LEU A 53 0.56 3.60 -6.73
C LEU A 53 0.18 3.04 -5.36
N ALA A 54 -1.11 2.84 -5.09
CA ALA A 54 -1.62 2.22 -3.87
C ALA A 54 -1.12 0.77 -3.73
N HIS A 55 -1.22 -0.03 -4.80
CA HIS A 55 -0.69 -1.40 -4.81
C HIS A 55 0.83 -1.42 -4.59
N ASN A 56 1.58 -0.55 -5.27
CA ASN A 56 3.03 -0.46 -5.11
C ASN A 56 3.42 -0.04 -3.68
N PHE A 57 2.66 0.85 -3.05
CA PHE A 57 2.84 1.18 -1.64
C PHE A 57 2.69 -0.06 -0.75
N LEU A 58 1.60 -0.83 -0.90
CA LEU A 58 1.34 -2.01 -0.08
C LEU A 58 2.41 -3.11 -0.26
N GLN A 59 2.86 -3.33 -1.51
CA GLN A 59 3.96 -4.26 -1.81
C GLN A 59 5.24 -3.85 -1.07
N ASN A 60 5.61 -2.57 -1.11
CA ASN A 60 6.81 -2.09 -0.42
C ASN A 60 6.64 -2.04 1.11
N PHE A 61 5.43 -1.78 1.60
CA PHE A 61 5.09 -1.83 3.02
C PHE A 61 5.28 -3.23 3.60
N CYS A 62 4.98 -4.28 2.83
CA CYS A 62 5.11 -5.68 3.24
C CYS A 62 6.47 -6.32 2.91
N ARG A 63 7.29 -5.67 2.06
CA ARG A 63 8.54 -6.24 1.56
C ARG A 63 9.54 -6.49 2.69
N GLY A 64 9.86 -7.78 2.91
CA GLY A 64 10.80 -8.22 3.94
C GLY A 64 10.32 -8.02 5.38
N ASN A 65 9.01 -7.82 5.60
CA ASN A 65 8.44 -7.56 6.92
C ASN A 65 7.25 -8.51 7.20
N PRO A 66 7.49 -9.64 7.89
CA PRO A 66 6.45 -10.63 8.17
C PRO A 66 5.27 -10.08 8.99
N GLN A 67 5.51 -9.12 9.88
CA GLN A 67 4.44 -8.52 10.68
C GLN A 67 3.45 -7.75 9.79
N ASN A 68 3.97 -6.99 8.83
CA ASN A 68 3.15 -6.25 7.88
C ASN A 68 2.45 -7.19 6.90
N GLN A 69 3.07 -8.31 6.52
CA GLN A 69 2.44 -9.34 5.69
C GLN A 69 1.22 -9.95 6.39
N ILE A 70 1.35 -10.36 7.66
CA ILE A 70 0.23 -10.90 8.45
C ILE A 70 -0.90 -9.87 8.58
N LEU A 71 -0.55 -8.60 8.77
CA LEU A 71 -1.52 -7.51 8.84
C LEU A 71 -2.33 -7.38 7.54
N LEU A 72 -1.66 -7.39 6.38
CA LEU A 72 -2.33 -7.29 5.08
C LEU A 72 -3.12 -8.57 4.74
N HIS A 73 -2.63 -9.74 5.17
CA HIS A 73 -3.29 -11.03 4.97
C HIS A 73 -4.70 -11.10 5.58
N LYS A 74 -4.98 -10.31 6.62
CA LYS A 74 -6.34 -10.19 7.18
C LYS A 74 -7.35 -9.56 6.20
N ASN A 75 -6.84 -8.80 5.23
CA ASN A 75 -7.63 -8.09 4.22
C ASN A 75 -7.50 -8.75 2.83
N LEU A 76 -7.07 -10.02 2.76
CA LEU A 76 -6.84 -10.74 1.50
C LEU A 76 -8.06 -10.77 0.58
N ASN A 77 -9.26 -10.82 1.16
CA ASN A 77 -10.51 -10.86 0.41
C ASN A 77 -10.68 -9.66 -0.53
N LEU A 78 -10.13 -8.49 -0.18
CA LEU A 78 -10.15 -7.28 -1.03
C LEU A 78 -9.33 -7.45 -2.32
N PHE A 79 -8.35 -8.35 -2.32
CA PHE A 79 -7.48 -8.62 -3.48
C PHE A 79 -7.93 -9.84 -4.28
N LEU A 80 -8.86 -10.64 -3.76
CA LEU A 80 -9.36 -11.86 -4.40
C LEU A 80 -10.61 -11.62 -5.24
N THR A 81 -11.28 -10.48 -5.08
CA THR A 81 -12.33 -10.05 -6.00
C THR A 81 -11.69 -9.53 -7.29
N PRO A 82 -12.13 -10.01 -8.48
CA PRO A 82 -11.70 -9.42 -9.73
C PRO A 82 -12.19 -7.96 -9.77
N GLY A 83 -11.25 -7.04 -9.56
CA GLY A 83 -11.45 -5.60 -9.69
C GLY A 83 -11.81 -5.25 -11.11
#